data_AF-A0A8S3HPI4-F1
#
_entry.id   AF-A0A8S3HPI4-F1
#
_cell.length_a   1.000
_cell.length_b   1.000
_cell.length_c   1.000
_cell.angle_alpha   90.00
_cell.angle_beta   90.00
_cell.angle_gamma   90.00
#
_symmetry.space_group_name_H-M   'P 1'
#
loop_
_entity.id
_entity.type
_entity.pdbx_description
1 polymer ?
#
loop_
_entity_poly.entity_id
_entity_poly.type
_entity_poly.pdbx_seq_one_letter_code
_entity_poly.pdbx_strand_id
1 'polypeptide(L)'
;ESKHDNGVDENNQVTANGLFNRRPSQPKQQSVKRFVRLHAPFELLLELAEKTRMKLPIEENRTPCVPKRPFDFFMSWIPFTQIDRTMFSHEQHYFLAEYDKTLRYRFEPLFDTLRGNSRDMYFTPAQRSRLVYDCLLRTPFDLTTENEEQQS
;
A
#
# COMPACT_ATOMS: atom_id res chain seq x y z
N GLU A 1 -38.36 -28.66 -18.14
CA GLU A 1 -37.29 -27.96 -18.88
C GLU A 1 -35.95 -28.20 -18.21
N SER A 2 -35.08 -29.02 -18.81
CA SER A 2 -33.66 -29.08 -18.46
C SER A 2 -32.86 -28.87 -19.74
N LYS A 3 -32.23 -27.69 -19.87
CA LYS A 3 -31.25 -27.47 -20.93
C LYS A 3 -29.91 -28.04 -20.47
N HIS A 4 -29.57 -29.18 -21.05
CA HIS A 4 -28.19 -29.64 -21.22
C HIS A 4 -27.46 -28.62 -22.08
N ASP A 5 -26.25 -28.24 -21.68
CA ASP A 5 -25.25 -27.76 -22.64
C ASP A 5 -23.98 -28.58 -22.48
N ASN A 6 -23.61 -29.23 -23.58
CA ASN A 6 -22.53 -30.19 -23.68
C ASN A 6 -21.28 -29.44 -24.15
N GLY A 7 -20.34 -29.18 -23.25
CA GLY A 7 -18.98 -28.80 -23.62
C GLY A 7 -18.25 -30.02 -24.16
N VAL A 8 -18.38 -30.27 -25.46
CA VAL A 8 -17.63 -31.29 -26.19
C VAL A 8 -16.18 -30.85 -26.28
N ASP A 9 -15.30 -31.51 -25.53
CA ASP A 9 -13.85 -31.35 -25.64
C ASP A 9 -13.40 -31.84 -27.04
N GLU A 10 -13.13 -30.91 -27.96
CA GLU A 10 -12.79 -31.15 -29.37
C GLU A 10 -11.43 -31.84 -29.62
N ASN A 11 -10.80 -32.45 -28.62
CA ASN A 11 -9.43 -33.00 -28.74
C ASN A 11 -9.32 -34.53 -28.81
N ASN A 12 -10.43 -35.28 -28.78
CA ASN A 12 -10.40 -36.74 -28.90
C ASN A 12 -10.69 -37.19 -30.34
N GLN A 13 -9.62 -37.39 -31.13
CA GLN A 13 -9.73 -38.18 -32.34
C GLN A 13 -9.72 -39.67 -31.96
N VAL A 14 -10.84 -40.34 -32.15
CA VAL A 14 -10.98 -41.79 -31.98
C VAL A 14 -10.48 -42.47 -33.26
N THR A 15 -9.41 -43.26 -33.20
CA THR A 15 -9.03 -44.14 -34.31
C THR A 15 -9.86 -45.42 -34.25
N ALA A 16 -10.17 -46.02 -35.40
CA ALA A 16 -11.13 -47.12 -35.62
C ALA A 16 -10.95 -48.41 -34.78
N ASN A 17 -9.90 -48.50 -33.94
CA ASN A 17 -9.60 -49.64 -33.08
C ASN A 17 -9.93 -49.41 -31.60
N GLY A 18 -10.69 -48.36 -31.24
CA GLY A 18 -11.20 -48.16 -29.88
C GLY A 18 -10.16 -47.83 -28.81
N LEU A 19 -8.91 -47.56 -29.18
CA LEU A 19 -7.88 -47.09 -28.24
C LEU A 19 -8.05 -45.59 -27.98
N PHE A 20 -8.34 -45.25 -26.72
CA PHE A 20 -8.34 -43.87 -26.23
C PHE A 20 -6.89 -43.36 -26.16
N ASN A 21 -6.45 -42.61 -27.17
CA ASN A 21 -5.21 -41.84 -27.08
C ASN A 21 -5.48 -40.59 -26.21
N ARG A 22 -5.28 -40.69 -24.89
CA ARG A 22 -4.98 -39.49 -24.10
C ARG A 22 -3.67 -38.95 -24.61
N ARG A 23 -3.68 -37.83 -25.34
CA ARG A 23 -2.46 -37.01 -25.43
C ARG A 23 -2.04 -36.75 -23.99
N PRO A 24 -0.78 -37.00 -23.59
CA PRO A 24 -0.31 -36.48 -22.32
C PRO A 24 -0.60 -34.99 -22.36
N SER A 25 -1.42 -34.50 -21.43
CA SER A 25 -1.56 -33.06 -21.24
C SER A 25 -0.13 -32.55 -21.11
N GLN A 26 0.28 -31.66 -22.02
CA GLN A 26 1.51 -30.88 -21.89
C GLN A 26 1.67 -30.55 -20.41
N PRO A 27 2.82 -30.84 -19.76
CA PRO A 27 2.98 -30.51 -18.35
C PRO A 27 2.62 -29.03 -18.23
N LYS A 28 1.58 -28.72 -17.45
CA LYS A 28 1.24 -27.33 -17.13
C LYS A 28 2.53 -26.74 -16.58
N GLN A 29 3.24 -25.94 -17.37
CA GLN A 29 4.45 -25.27 -16.93
C GLN A 29 4.04 -24.41 -15.74
N GLN A 30 4.30 -24.92 -14.54
CA GLN A 30 4.02 -24.21 -13.32
C GLN A 30 5.05 -23.10 -13.29
N SER A 31 4.64 -21.89 -13.65
CA SER A 31 5.51 -20.73 -13.71
C SER A 31 6.24 -20.58 -12.38
N VAL A 32 7.57 -20.56 -12.44
CA VAL A 32 8.42 -20.41 -11.25
C VAL A 32 8.18 -19.00 -10.70
N LYS A 33 7.48 -18.91 -9.57
CA LYS A 33 7.25 -17.64 -8.87
C LYS A 33 8.57 -17.20 -8.22
N ARG A 34 9.06 -16.02 -8.57
CA ARG A 34 10.19 -15.38 -7.89
C ARG A 34 9.67 -14.23 -7.04
N PHE A 35 10.08 -14.19 -5.78
CA PHE A 35 9.74 -13.12 -4.85
C PHE A 35 10.98 -12.26 -4.63
N VAL A 36 10.85 -10.95 -4.84
CA VAL A 36 11.92 -9.98 -4.59
C VAL A 36 11.50 -9.10 -3.42
N ARG A 37 12.34 -9.01 -2.39
CA ARG A 37 12.12 -8.11 -1.27
C ARG A 37 12.78 -6.77 -1.57
N LEU A 38 11.98 -5.70 -1.57
CA LEU A 38 12.47 -4.35 -1.75
C LEU A 38 12.62 -3.67 -0.38
N HIS A 39 13.74 -2.98 -0.20
CA HIS A 39 14.03 -2.19 1.01
C HIS A 39 14.65 -0.85 0.60
N ALA A 40 14.09 0.25 1.10
CA ALA A 40 14.65 1.58 0.92
C ALA A 40 15.35 2.04 2.21
N PRO A 41 16.62 2.52 2.12
CA PRO A 41 17.31 3.09 3.27
C PRO A 41 16.66 4.39 3.72
N PHE A 42 16.88 4.76 4.99
CA PHE A 42 16.24 5.91 5.62
C PHE A 42 16.45 7.23 4.85
N GLU A 43 17.68 7.51 4.41
CA GLU A 43 17.99 8.74 3.67
C GLU A 43 17.25 8.81 2.32
N LEU A 44 17.10 7.68 1.63
CA LEU A 44 16.30 7.61 0.40
C LEU A 44 14.82 7.87 0.71
N LEU A 45 14.30 7.36 1.82
CA LEU A 45 12.92 7.64 2.24
C LEU A 45 12.69 9.12 2.52
N LEU A 46 13.67 9.82 3.13
CA LEU A 46 13.59 11.26 3.34
C LEU A 46 13.57 12.04 2.01
N GLU A 47 14.44 11.69 1.06
CA GLU A 47 14.44 12.31 -0.27
C GLU A 47 13.16 12.04 -1.05
N LEU A 48 12.62 10.81 -0.95
CA LEU A 48 11.33 10.47 -1.54
C LEU A 48 10.20 11.23 -0.87
N ALA A 49 10.22 11.41 0.46
CA ALA A 49 9.22 12.18 1.20
C ALA A 49 9.20 13.65 0.77
N GLU A 50 10.38 14.23 0.53
CA GLU A 50 10.53 15.60 0.02
C GLU A 50 10.00 15.72 -1.41
N LYS A 51 10.42 14.83 -2.32
CA LYS A 51 9.96 14.81 -3.72
C LYS A 51 8.45 14.60 -3.83
N THR A 52 7.87 13.79 -2.96
CA THR A 52 6.42 13.50 -2.93
C THR A 52 5.63 14.52 -2.12
N ARG A 53 6.28 15.51 -1.50
CA ARG A 53 5.67 16.50 -0.60
C ARG A 53 4.80 15.83 0.48
N MET A 54 5.32 14.74 1.05
CA MET A 54 4.61 14.00 2.09
C MET A 54 4.37 14.91 3.30
N LYS A 55 3.13 15.00 3.76
CA LYS A 55 2.78 15.76 4.95
C LYS A 55 3.14 14.97 6.20
N LEU A 56 4.03 15.52 7.02
CA LEU A 56 4.48 14.95 8.28
C LEU A 56 4.07 15.84 9.44
N PRO A 57 3.87 15.26 10.63
CA PRO A 57 3.50 16.03 11.81
C PRO A 57 4.71 16.85 12.30
N ILE A 58 4.46 18.10 12.66
CA ILE A 58 5.46 19.07 13.13
C ILE A 58 5.24 19.42 14.59
N GLU A 59 3.98 19.57 14.99
CA GLU A 59 3.64 20.03 16.33
C GLU A 59 2.32 19.40 16.79
N GLU A 60 2.20 19.18 18.09
CA GLU A 60 0.93 18.81 18.73
C GLU A 60 -0.13 19.88 18.51
N ASN A 61 -1.37 19.47 18.21
CA ASN A 61 -2.46 20.43 18.08
C ASN A 61 -2.79 21.03 19.44
N ARG A 62 -2.42 22.30 19.62
CA ARG A 62 -2.74 23.10 20.81
C ARG A 62 -4.12 23.73 20.76
N THR A 63 -4.87 23.56 19.67
CA THR A 63 -6.23 24.08 19.55
C THR A 63 -7.12 23.31 20.53
N PRO A 64 -7.89 24.00 21.40
CA PRO A 64 -8.81 23.32 22.29
C PRO A 64 -9.77 22.47 21.46
N CYS A 65 -9.91 21.19 21.84
CA CYS A 65 -10.86 20.28 21.22
C CYS A 65 -12.24 20.96 21.21
N VAL A 66 -12.84 21.08 20.02
CA VAL A 66 -14.00 21.93 19.75
C VAL A 66 -15.03 21.84 20.89
N PRO A 67 -15.46 22.96 21.51
CA PRO A 67 -16.50 22.91 22.53
C PRO A 67 -17.76 22.29 21.93
N LYS A 68 -18.48 21.49 22.74
CA LYS A 68 -19.70 20.77 22.35
C LYS A 68 -20.57 21.67 21.45
N ARG A 69 -20.75 21.27 20.19
CA ARG A 69 -21.60 22.01 19.24
C ARG A 69 -23.00 22.10 19.83
N PRO A 70 -23.78 23.17 19.58
CA PRO A 70 -25.15 23.25 20.09
C PRO A 70 -25.99 22.04 19.69
N PHE A 71 -25.76 21.50 18.49
CA PHE A 71 -26.39 20.29 17.99
C PHE A 71 -26.05 19.03 18.81
N ASP A 72 -24.86 18.94 19.42
CA ASP A 72 -24.50 17.83 20.32
C ASP A 72 -25.39 17.80 21.56
N PHE A 73 -25.83 18.96 22.04
CA PHE A 73 -26.75 19.07 23.18
C PHE A 73 -28.15 18.56 22.80
N PHE A 74 -28.65 18.96 21.63
CA PHE A 74 -29.93 18.46 21.09
C PHE A 74 -29.90 16.95 20.82
N MET A 75 -28.82 16.44 20.22
CA MET A 75 -28.64 15.00 19.97
C MET A 75 -28.39 14.20 21.25
N SER A 76 -27.97 14.82 22.36
CA SER A 76 -27.86 14.14 23.65
C SER A 76 -29.22 13.80 24.27
N TRP A 77 -30.30 14.51 23.88
CA TRP A 77 -31.65 14.26 24.41
C TRP A 77 -32.36 13.11 23.69
N ILE A 78 -31.86 12.71 22.51
CA ILE A 78 -32.42 11.61 21.74
C ILE A 78 -31.77 10.28 22.21
N PRO A 79 -32.55 9.28 22.65
CA PRO A 79 -32.02 8.11 23.36
C PRO A 79 -31.19 7.16 22.48
N PHE A 80 -31.31 7.24 21.15
CA PHE A 80 -30.61 6.38 20.18
C PHE A 80 -29.38 7.04 19.53
N THR A 81 -29.09 8.29 19.85
CA THR A 81 -27.95 9.06 19.30
C THR A 81 -26.83 9.25 20.33
N GLN A 82 -26.92 8.61 21.49
CA GLN A 82 -25.84 8.54 22.46
C GLN A 82 -24.73 7.63 21.93
N ILE A 83 -23.97 8.16 20.97
CA ILE A 83 -22.77 7.54 20.45
C ILE A 83 -21.74 7.58 21.58
N ASP A 84 -21.21 6.41 21.93
CA ASP A 84 -20.15 6.28 22.93
C ASP A 84 -18.93 7.08 22.47
N ARG A 85 -18.73 8.25 23.08
CA ARG A 85 -17.61 9.14 22.76
C ARG A 85 -16.26 8.56 23.21
N THR A 86 -16.25 7.48 24.01
CA THR A 86 -15.02 6.76 24.34
C THR A 86 -14.53 5.84 23.22
N MET A 87 -15.40 5.50 22.25
CA MET A 87 -14.99 4.82 21.00
C MET A 87 -14.29 5.76 20.02
N PHE A 88 -14.55 7.07 20.10
CA PHE A 88 -13.74 8.03 19.38
C PHE A 88 -12.42 8.16 20.14
N SER A 89 -11.44 7.36 19.70
CA SER A 89 -10.03 7.58 20.03
C SER A 89 -9.80 9.08 20.02
N HIS A 90 -9.27 9.64 21.11
CA HIS A 90 -8.78 11.00 21.13
C HIS A 90 -7.63 11.06 20.12
N GLU A 91 -7.97 11.23 18.85
CA GLU A 91 -7.01 11.49 17.79
C GLU A 91 -6.33 12.78 18.20
N GLN A 92 -5.13 12.65 18.76
CA GLN A 92 -4.24 13.76 18.91
C GLN A 92 -4.03 14.29 17.50
N HIS A 93 -4.71 15.39 17.20
CA HIS A 93 -4.50 16.10 15.97
C HIS A 93 -3.08 16.67 16.05
N TYR A 94 -2.33 16.60 14.96
CA TYR A 94 -1.03 17.24 14.83
C TYR A 94 -1.13 18.27 13.73
N PHE A 95 -0.41 19.38 13.88
CA PHE A 95 -0.16 20.25 12.75
C PHE A 95 0.75 19.51 11.78
N LEU A 96 0.28 19.34 10.55
CA LEU A 96 1.02 18.69 9.47
C LEU A 96 1.60 19.75 8.54
N ALA A 97 2.82 19.56 8.04
CA ALA A 97 3.28 20.26 6.84
C ALA A 97 4.09 19.34 5.92
N GLU A 98 4.28 19.80 4.69
CA GLU A 98 5.07 19.09 3.69
C GLU A 98 6.52 18.97 4.18
N TYR A 99 7.07 17.75 4.06
CA TYR A 99 8.45 17.50 4.45
C TYR A 99 9.42 18.26 3.55
N ASP A 100 10.33 18.98 4.18
CA ASP A 100 11.41 19.73 3.56
C ASP A 100 12.70 19.40 4.31
N LYS A 101 13.74 19.00 3.57
CA LYS A 101 15.02 18.59 4.15
C LYS A 101 15.70 19.75 4.89
N THR A 102 15.48 20.99 4.46
CA THR A 102 16.01 22.20 5.13
C THR A 102 15.33 22.47 6.48
N LEU A 103 14.12 21.98 6.66
CA LEU A 103 13.31 22.12 7.87
C LEU A 103 13.25 20.85 8.71
N ARG A 104 14.13 19.87 8.48
CA ARG A 104 14.18 18.58 9.20
C ARG A 104 14.15 18.73 10.73
N TYR A 105 14.84 19.75 11.25
CA TYR A 105 14.88 20.06 12.68
C TYR A 105 13.50 20.35 13.30
N ARG A 106 12.50 20.73 12.50
CA ARG A 106 11.11 20.96 12.94
C ARG A 106 10.32 19.66 13.07
N PHE A 107 10.72 18.61 12.36
CA PHE A 107 10.02 17.33 12.35
C PHE A 107 10.59 16.37 13.40
N GLU A 108 11.93 16.32 13.57
CA GLU A 108 12.58 15.35 14.47
C GLU A 108 12.09 15.36 15.92
N PRO A 109 11.90 16.51 16.60
CA PRO A 109 11.50 16.52 18.01
C PRO A 109 10.18 15.79 18.26
N LEU A 110 9.24 15.91 17.31
CA LEU A 110 7.96 15.25 17.40
C LEU A 110 8.08 13.75 17.11
N PHE A 111 8.89 13.35 16.13
CA PHE A 111 9.10 11.93 15.86
C PHE A 111 9.79 11.19 17.00
N ASP A 112 10.78 11.81 17.64
CA ASP A 112 11.45 11.25 18.82
C ASP A 112 10.46 11.01 19.96
N THR A 113 9.51 11.93 20.14
CA THR A 113 8.48 11.87 21.18
C THR A 113 7.37 10.85 20.85
N LEU A 114 6.91 10.80 19.59
CA LEU A 114 5.75 10.01 19.18
C LEU A 114 6.07 8.57 18.82
N ARG A 115 7.25 8.32 18.25
CA ARG A 115 7.58 7.04 17.62
C ARG A 115 8.88 6.45 18.14
N GLY A 116 9.51 7.08 19.13
CA GLY A 116 10.77 6.63 19.72
C GLY A 116 11.98 6.97 18.85
N ASN A 117 13.15 7.03 19.48
CA ASN A 117 14.43 7.48 18.92
C ASN A 117 15.04 6.52 17.85
N SER A 118 14.22 5.69 17.19
CA SER A 118 14.67 4.76 16.17
C SER A 118 14.28 5.28 14.78
N ARG A 119 15.28 5.36 13.88
CA ARG A 119 15.06 5.72 12.47
C ARG A 119 14.06 4.79 11.78
N ASP A 120 13.97 3.53 12.22
CA ASP A 120 13.04 2.55 11.66
C ASP A 120 11.58 2.86 11.97
N MET A 121 11.33 3.65 13.01
CA MET A 121 9.98 4.04 13.45
C MET A 121 9.55 5.40 12.90
N TYR A 122 10.45 6.19 12.32
CA TYR A 122 10.14 7.52 11.77
C TYR A 122 9.01 7.48 10.73
N PHE A 123 9.10 6.55 9.76
CA PHE A 123 8.03 6.30 8.80
C PHE A 123 7.25 5.03 9.17
N THR A 124 5.92 5.12 9.16
CA THR A 124 5.06 3.92 9.25
C THR A 124 5.33 2.96 8.10
N PRO A 125 5.08 1.64 8.28
CA PRO A 125 5.16 0.67 7.18
C PRO A 125 4.31 1.05 5.95
N ALA A 126 3.16 1.71 6.17
CA ALA A 126 2.32 2.21 5.10
C ALA A 126 2.98 3.37 4.33
N GLN A 127 3.54 4.37 5.04
CA GLN A 127 4.27 5.47 4.41
C GLN A 127 5.50 4.95 3.64
N ARG A 128 6.26 4.01 4.22
CA ARG A 128 7.42 3.38 3.55
C ARG A 128 7.00 2.69 2.26
N SER A 129 5.95 1.87 2.32
CA SER A 129 5.41 1.18 1.13
C SER A 129 4.96 2.17 0.06
N ARG A 130 4.30 3.26 0.47
CA ARG A 130 3.83 4.30 -0.45
C ARG A 130 4.99 5.01 -1.15
N LEU A 131 6.01 5.42 -0.40
CA LEU A 131 7.19 6.10 -0.95
C LEU A 131 7.94 5.22 -1.94
N VAL A 132 8.15 3.95 -1.60
CA VAL A 132 8.82 2.99 -2.49
C VAL A 132 8.00 2.75 -3.75
N TYR A 133 6.69 2.56 -3.62
CA TYR A 133 5.79 2.40 -4.76
C TYR A 133 5.81 3.64 -5.68
N ASP A 134 5.76 4.83 -5.09
CA ASP A 134 5.87 6.10 -5.82
C ASP A 134 7.20 6.23 -6.56
N CYS A 135 8.30 5.73 -6.01
CA CYS A 135 9.60 5.67 -6.67
C CYS A 135 9.59 4.70 -7.87
N LEU A 136 9.07 3.48 -7.67
CA LEU A 136 9.02 2.46 -8.72
C LEU A 136 8.20 2.92 -9.92
N LEU A 137 7.06 3.59 -9.68
CA LEU A 137 6.22 4.13 -10.76
C LEU A 137 6.92 5.21 -11.60
N ARG A 138 7.85 5.96 -11.01
CA ARG A 138 8.54 7.08 -11.67
C ARG A 138 9.89 6.67 -12.27
N THR A 139 10.36 5.46 -12.00
CA THR A 139 11.65 4.98 -12.49
C THR A 139 11.45 4.37 -13.88
N PRO A 140 12.02 4.95 -14.94
CA PRO A 140 11.94 4.34 -16.26
C PRO A 140 12.72 3.02 -16.27
N PHE A 141 12.21 2.05 -17.02
CA PHE A 141 12.92 0.80 -17.27
C PHE A 141 13.61 0.92 -18.64
N ASP A 142 14.94 0.88 -18.66
CA ASP A 142 15.70 0.84 -19.91
C ASP A 142 15.65 -0.57 -20.51
N LEU A 143 14.88 -0.71 -21.59
CA LEU A 143 14.70 -1.96 -22.34
C LEU A 143 15.88 -2.29 -23.27
N THR A 144 16.95 -1.49 -23.27
CA THR A 144 18.03 -1.58 -24.25
C THR A 144 19.03 -2.70 -24.00
N THR A 145 19.01 -3.32 -22.81
CA THR A 145 19.99 -4.35 -22.42
C THR A 145 19.77 -5.73 -23.05
N GLU A 146 18.63 -5.99 -23.71
CA GLU A 146 18.36 -7.31 -24.32
C GLU A 146 18.98 -7.50 -25.71
N ASN A 147 19.48 -6.43 -26.36
CA ASN A 147 20.00 -6.51 -27.73
C ASN A 147 21.53 -6.60 -27.83
N GLU A 148 22.27 -6.36 -26.73
CA GLU A 148 23.75 -6.37 -26.75
C GLU A 148 24.33 -7.76 -26.44
N GLU A 149 23.56 -8.67 -25.83
CA GLU A 149 24.03 -10.04 -25.51
C GLU A 149 23.88 -11.03 -26.69
N GLN A 150 23.30 -10.62 -27.83
CA GLN A 150 23.15 -11.48 -29.02
C GLN A 150 24.17 -11.18 -30.14
N GLN A 151 25.14 -10.30 -29.90
CA GLN A 151 26.17 -9.93 -30.90
C GLN A 151 27.63 -10.10 -30.43
N SER A 152 27.88 -10.76 -29.28
CA SER A 152 29.23 -11.12 -28.85
C SER A 152 29.45 -12.63 -28.76
#